data_AF-A0A8H4VVF1-F1
#
_entry.id   AF-A0A8H4VVF1-F1
#
_cell.length_a   1.000
_cell.length_b   1.000
_cell.length_c   1.000
_cell.angle_alpha   90.00
_cell.angle_beta   90.00
_cell.angle_gamma   90.00
#
_symmetry.space_group_name_H-M   'P 1'
#
loop_
_entity.id
_entity.type
_entity.pdbx_description
1 polymer ?
#
loop_
_entity_poly.entity_id
_entity_poly.type
_entity_poly.pdbx_seq_one_letter_code
_entity_poly.pdbx_strand_id
1 'polypeptide(L)'
;MSQSDIFLSRELDGSLDAFISTPRAHPEPISTSQEIRDRGSIFVANIYKATTPEEALARMKHLKYTVHRTRKATHEITAWRCMVLKSGKTGLEGPDDFELVQGSKDDGEGWAGGKVLKVMQNLAVLDAVVIVSRWYGGTMLGPARFSHIETCATEVCKAFKHTEELQDCITTLETLDDLLAVHRENLASLTSHDASEESSSMRTEPKGPSVKKPNYKDLDLTKAKRLIKAREAAINSVKALIAKKSNPA
;
A
#
# COMPACT_ATOMS: atom_id res chain seq x y z
N MET A 1 -4.07 10.97 4.86
CA MET A 1 -5.19 10.03 4.66
C MET A 1 -4.75 9.04 3.60
N SER A 2 -4.81 7.74 3.88
CA SER A 2 -4.46 6.71 2.90
C SER A 2 -5.39 6.80 1.68
N GLN A 3 -4.94 6.39 0.49
CA GLN A 3 -5.82 6.25 -0.70
C GLN A 3 -7.03 5.34 -0.42
N SER A 4 -6.91 4.38 0.51
CA SER A 4 -8.03 3.56 0.99
C SER A 4 -8.99 4.34 1.90
N ASP A 5 -8.50 5.29 2.69
CA ASP A 5 -9.34 6.16 3.52
C ASP A 5 -10.19 7.09 2.64
N ILE A 6 -9.67 7.54 1.49
CA ILE A 6 -10.41 8.45 0.59
C ILE A 6 -11.61 7.74 -0.07
N PHE A 7 -11.50 6.43 -0.33
CA PHE A 7 -12.61 5.64 -0.87
C PHE A 7 -13.65 5.23 0.17
N LEU A 8 -13.28 5.14 1.46
CA LEU A 8 -14.21 4.78 2.54
C LEU A 8 -14.78 5.97 3.36
N SER A 9 -14.18 7.17 3.30
CA SER A 9 -14.55 8.29 4.19
C SER A 9 -15.45 9.37 3.58
N ARG A 10 -15.72 9.32 2.27
CA ARG A 10 -16.87 10.04 1.71
C ARG A 10 -17.97 9.02 1.52
N GLU A 11 -19.10 9.25 2.19
CA GLU A 11 -20.38 8.70 1.78
C GLU A 11 -20.64 9.12 0.33
N LEU A 12 -20.11 8.34 -0.62
CA LEU A 12 -20.71 8.24 -1.93
C LEU A 12 -22.02 7.50 -1.65
N ASP A 13 -23.15 8.17 -1.78
CA ASP A 13 -24.49 7.59 -1.68
C ASP A 13 -24.77 6.50 -2.74
N GLY A 14 -23.74 6.05 -3.45
CA GLY A 14 -23.78 5.08 -4.53
C GLY A 14 -24.48 5.59 -5.80
N SER A 15 -24.93 6.85 -5.81
CA SER A 15 -25.69 7.38 -6.94
C SER A 15 -24.79 7.68 -8.14
N LEU A 16 -25.38 7.55 -9.34
CA LEU A 16 -24.75 7.94 -10.58
C LEU A 16 -24.41 9.44 -10.59
N ASP A 17 -25.26 10.26 -9.98
CA ASP A 17 -25.05 11.71 -9.87
C ASP A 17 -23.84 12.04 -9.00
N ALA A 18 -23.66 11.37 -7.85
CA ALA A 18 -22.46 11.53 -7.03
C ALA A 18 -21.20 11.08 -7.78
N PHE A 19 -21.27 10.00 -8.55
CA PHE A 19 -20.15 9.52 -9.36
C PHE A 19 -19.74 10.48 -10.49
N ILE A 20 -20.72 11.14 -11.12
CA ILE A 20 -20.48 12.10 -12.22
C ILE A 20 -20.03 13.46 -11.67
N SER A 21 -20.66 13.92 -10.59
CA SER A 21 -20.43 15.27 -10.03
C SER A 21 -19.20 15.36 -9.14
N THR A 22 -18.73 14.24 -8.58
CA THR A 22 -17.54 14.24 -7.73
C THR A 22 -16.28 14.25 -8.59
N PRO A 23 -15.45 15.31 -8.54
CA PRO A 23 -14.18 15.31 -9.25
C PRO A 23 -13.31 14.18 -8.70
N ARG A 24 -12.86 13.28 -9.57
CA ARG A 24 -11.90 12.24 -9.17
C ARG A 24 -10.62 12.92 -8.72
N ALA A 25 -10.15 12.54 -7.54
CA ALA A 25 -8.86 13.00 -7.05
C ALA A 25 -7.77 12.66 -8.08
N HIS A 26 -6.86 13.60 -8.29
CA HIS A 26 -5.75 13.39 -9.20
C HIS A 26 -4.82 12.29 -8.67
N PRO A 27 -4.19 11.51 -9.56
CA PRO A 27 -3.15 10.58 -9.18
C PRO A 27 -2.04 11.29 -8.39
N GLU A 28 -1.81 10.88 -7.15
CA GLU A 28 -0.62 11.30 -6.41
C GLU A 28 0.42 10.17 -6.39
N PRO A 29 1.71 10.51 -6.48
CA PRO A 29 2.76 9.51 -6.34
C PRO A 29 2.79 8.98 -4.91
N ILE A 30 3.07 7.68 -4.76
CA ILE A 30 3.31 7.07 -3.45
C ILE A 30 4.62 7.61 -2.86
N SER A 31 5.61 7.86 -3.72
CA SER A 31 6.88 8.49 -3.34
C SER A 31 7.47 9.26 -4.51
N THR A 32 8.20 10.32 -4.18
CA THR A 32 9.04 11.10 -5.09
C THR A 32 10.48 11.03 -4.60
N SER A 33 11.46 10.84 -5.48
CA SER A 33 12.88 10.80 -5.10
C SER A 33 13.39 12.18 -4.71
N GLN A 34 14.55 12.21 -4.07
CA GLN A 34 15.36 13.42 -4.04
C GLN A 34 15.72 13.87 -5.45
N GLU A 35 15.83 15.19 -5.60
CA GLU A 35 16.21 15.81 -6.86
C GLU A 35 17.73 15.72 -7.04
N ILE A 36 18.18 15.09 -8.12
CA ILE A 36 19.59 15.07 -8.49
C ILE A 36 19.88 16.15 -9.54
N ARG A 37 20.92 16.94 -9.30
CA ARG A 37 21.42 17.96 -10.24
C ARG A 37 22.82 17.62 -10.72
N ASP A 38 23.03 17.61 -12.04
CA ASP A 38 24.35 17.41 -12.66
C ASP A 38 24.45 18.24 -13.95
N ARG A 39 25.42 19.17 -13.99
CA ARG A 39 25.72 20.03 -15.16
C ARG A 39 24.45 20.64 -15.77
N GLY A 40 23.62 21.22 -14.89
CA GLY A 40 22.35 21.87 -15.22
C GLY A 40 21.19 20.91 -15.50
N SER A 41 21.44 19.61 -15.68
CA SER A 41 20.36 18.63 -15.80
C SER A 41 19.77 18.31 -14.44
N ILE A 42 18.46 18.06 -14.40
CA ILE A 42 17.73 17.69 -13.19
C ILE A 42 17.05 16.35 -13.41
N PHE A 43 17.07 15.49 -12.38
CA PHE A 43 16.41 14.18 -12.36
C PHE A 43 15.54 14.06 -11.12
N VAL A 44 14.29 13.61 -11.32
CA VAL A 44 13.34 13.28 -10.24
C VAL A 44 12.57 12.04 -10.66
N ALA A 45 12.45 11.05 -9.78
CA ALA A 45 11.58 9.90 -9.98
C ALA A 45 10.28 10.04 -9.20
N ASN A 46 9.19 9.55 -9.78
CA ASN A 46 7.91 9.37 -9.11
C ASN A 46 7.47 7.91 -9.28
N ILE A 47 6.96 7.29 -8.22
CA ILE A 47 6.34 5.96 -8.27
C ILE A 47 4.85 6.06 -7.97
N TYR A 48 4.03 5.42 -8.80
CA TYR A 48 2.58 5.34 -8.62
C TYR A 48 2.16 3.88 -8.55
N LYS A 49 1.08 3.60 -7.81
CA LYS A 49 0.36 2.33 -7.96
C LYS A 49 -0.23 2.23 -9.37
N ALA A 50 -0.09 1.06 -9.98
CA ALA A 50 -0.65 0.72 -11.27
C ALA A 50 -0.80 -0.80 -11.38
N THR A 51 -2.05 -1.30 -11.31
CA THR A 51 -2.33 -2.74 -11.41
C THR A 51 -2.47 -3.22 -12.84
N THR A 52 -2.59 -2.30 -13.80
CA THR A 52 -2.58 -2.63 -15.23
C THR A 52 -1.63 -1.74 -16.03
N PRO A 53 -1.15 -2.20 -17.20
CA PRO A 53 -0.36 -1.38 -18.12
C PRO A 53 -1.09 -0.09 -18.56
N GLU A 54 -2.41 -0.15 -18.73
CA GLU A 54 -3.23 1.01 -19.10
C GLU A 54 -3.21 2.07 -18.00
N GLU A 55 -3.32 1.63 -16.74
CA GLU A 55 -3.20 2.52 -15.60
C GLU A 55 -1.79 3.12 -15.52
N ALA A 56 -0.74 2.32 -15.70
CA ALA A 56 0.63 2.80 -15.73
C ALA A 56 0.83 3.90 -16.78
N LEU A 57 0.30 3.70 -17.99
CA LEU A 57 0.32 4.70 -19.05
C LEU A 57 -0.52 5.94 -18.72
N ALA A 58 -1.65 5.78 -18.02
CA ALA A 58 -2.47 6.89 -17.56
C ALA A 58 -1.73 7.74 -16.52
N ARG A 59 -1.01 7.11 -15.57
CA ARG A 59 -0.18 7.83 -14.58
C ARG A 59 0.94 8.62 -15.25
N MET A 60 1.63 8.02 -16.23
CA MET A 60 2.65 8.72 -17.02
C MET A 60 2.10 9.91 -17.81
N LYS A 61 0.96 9.74 -18.48
CA LYS A 61 0.29 10.86 -19.17
C LYS A 61 -0.13 11.96 -18.20
N HIS A 62 -0.64 11.60 -17.02
CA HIS A 62 -1.01 12.57 -16.00
C HIS A 62 0.21 13.38 -15.54
N LEU A 63 1.33 12.72 -15.21
CA LEU A 63 2.56 13.40 -14.82
C LEU A 63 3.03 14.36 -15.94
N LYS A 64 3.13 13.86 -17.17
CA LYS A 64 3.63 14.62 -18.33
C LYS A 64 2.77 15.84 -18.68
N TYR A 65 1.44 15.68 -18.72
CA TYR A 65 0.53 16.71 -19.25
C TYR A 65 -0.17 17.55 -18.18
N THR A 66 -0.20 17.08 -16.93
CA THR A 66 -0.87 17.78 -15.82
C THR A 66 0.15 18.32 -14.83
N VAL A 67 0.97 17.46 -14.24
CA VAL A 67 1.93 17.85 -13.20
C VAL A 67 3.07 18.70 -13.78
N HIS A 68 3.68 18.24 -14.87
CA HIS A 68 4.77 18.95 -15.56
C HIS A 68 4.26 19.90 -16.66
N ARG A 69 2.98 20.28 -16.61
CA ARG A 69 2.38 21.17 -17.62
C ARG A 69 3.12 22.51 -17.70
N THR A 70 3.42 23.10 -16.55
CA THR A 70 4.07 24.41 -16.43
C THR A 70 5.58 24.32 -16.70
N ARG A 71 6.21 23.21 -16.30
CA ARG A 71 7.65 22.95 -16.48
C ARG A 71 7.88 21.58 -17.09
N LYS A 72 7.72 21.49 -18.41
CA LYS A 72 7.84 20.21 -19.15
C LYS A 72 9.23 19.60 -18.97
N ALA A 73 9.29 18.34 -18.58
CA ALA A 73 10.50 17.55 -18.65
C ALA A 73 10.91 17.34 -20.10
N THR A 74 12.21 17.22 -20.34
CA THR A 74 12.75 16.86 -21.66
C THR A 74 12.45 15.39 -21.96
N HIS A 75 12.52 14.53 -20.94
CA HIS A 75 12.27 13.09 -21.04
C HIS A 75 11.48 12.59 -19.83
N GLU A 76 10.46 11.76 -20.08
CA GLU A 76 9.67 11.04 -19.08
C GLU A 76 9.90 9.53 -19.21
N ILE A 77 11.03 9.07 -18.68
CA ILE A 77 11.46 7.68 -18.77
C ILE A 77 10.56 6.83 -17.87
N THR A 78 9.93 5.80 -18.41
CA THR A 78 8.90 5.06 -17.67
C THR A 78 9.17 3.56 -17.70
N ALA A 79 8.90 2.87 -16.60
CA ALA A 79 8.81 1.42 -16.55
C ALA A 79 7.70 0.97 -15.61
N TRP A 80 7.07 -0.16 -15.91
CA TRP A 80 5.99 -0.74 -15.10
C TRP A 80 6.11 -2.25 -15.03
N ARG A 81 5.55 -2.80 -13.95
CA ARG A 81 5.40 -4.23 -13.71
C ARG A 81 4.05 -4.44 -13.03
N CYS A 82 3.15 -5.17 -13.66
CA CYS A 82 1.77 -5.34 -13.22
C CYS A 82 1.43 -6.83 -13.21
N MET A 83 0.91 -7.33 -12.09
CA MET A 83 0.36 -8.68 -11.99
C MET A 83 -1.10 -8.62 -12.41
N VAL A 84 -1.39 -9.04 -13.64
CA VAL A 84 -2.73 -8.93 -14.22
C VAL A 84 -3.43 -10.28 -14.24
N LEU A 85 -4.75 -10.23 -14.14
CA LEU A 85 -5.59 -11.41 -14.29
C LEU A 85 -5.65 -11.81 -15.77
N LYS A 86 -5.38 -13.08 -16.08
CA LYS A 86 -5.47 -13.62 -17.44
C LYS A 86 -6.91 -13.55 -17.94
N SER A 87 -7.06 -13.34 -19.25
CA SER A 87 -8.38 -13.30 -19.89
C SER A 87 -9.18 -14.58 -19.62
N GLY A 88 -10.43 -14.43 -19.20
CA GLY A 88 -11.33 -15.54 -18.89
C GLY A 88 -11.08 -16.25 -17.55
N LYS A 89 -10.15 -15.77 -16.74
CA LYS A 89 -9.92 -16.28 -15.38
C LYS A 89 -10.64 -15.45 -14.31
N THR A 90 -10.86 -16.06 -13.16
CA THR A 90 -11.58 -15.44 -12.03
C THR A 90 -10.64 -14.96 -10.92
N GLY A 91 -9.42 -15.49 -10.87
CA GLY A 91 -8.44 -15.19 -9.82
C GLY A 91 -8.63 -16.01 -8.55
N LEU A 92 -9.63 -16.90 -8.52
CA LEU A 92 -9.95 -17.76 -7.38
C LEU A 92 -9.31 -19.15 -7.48
N GLU A 93 -8.91 -19.59 -8.69
CA GLU A 93 -8.36 -20.93 -8.92
C GLU A 93 -6.89 -21.05 -8.50
N GLY A 94 -6.22 -19.93 -8.23
CA GLY A 94 -4.86 -19.88 -7.72
C GLY A 94 -3.95 -18.92 -8.48
N PRO A 95 -2.63 -19.01 -8.25
CA PRO A 95 -1.66 -18.06 -8.83
C PRO A 95 -1.54 -18.16 -10.35
N ASP A 96 -1.87 -19.32 -10.93
CA ASP A 96 -1.81 -19.54 -12.39
C ASP A 96 -2.85 -18.74 -13.17
N ASP A 97 -3.84 -18.15 -12.49
CA ASP A 97 -4.80 -17.22 -13.10
C ASP A 97 -4.18 -15.86 -13.41
N PHE A 98 -3.00 -15.57 -12.87
CA PHE A 98 -2.32 -14.29 -13.05
C PHE A 98 -1.11 -14.41 -13.98
N GLU A 99 -0.78 -13.31 -14.63
CA GLU A 99 0.44 -13.16 -15.42
C GLU A 99 1.14 -11.83 -15.13
N LEU A 100 2.46 -11.84 -15.20
CA LEU A 100 3.26 -10.62 -15.06
C LEU A 100 3.39 -9.93 -16.42
N VAL A 101 2.75 -8.77 -16.55
CA VAL A 101 2.95 -7.87 -17.70
C VAL A 101 3.88 -6.74 -17.29
N GLN A 102 4.97 -6.56 -18.04
CA GLN A 102 5.97 -5.53 -17.77
C GLN A 102 6.39 -4.83 -19.06
N GLY A 103 6.82 -3.58 -18.95
CA GLY A 103 7.27 -2.80 -20.10
C GLY A 103 8.00 -1.53 -19.68
N SER A 104 8.57 -0.85 -20.67
CA SER A 104 9.27 0.42 -20.45
C SER A 104 9.23 1.32 -21.68
N LYS A 105 9.49 2.61 -21.48
CA LYS A 105 9.59 3.66 -22.50
C LYS A 105 10.74 4.60 -22.17
N ASP A 106 11.57 4.87 -23.17
CA ASP A 106 12.74 5.75 -23.04
C ASP A 106 12.39 7.25 -23.16
N ASP A 107 11.30 7.60 -23.84
CA ASP A 107 10.89 8.98 -24.16
C ASP A 107 12.04 9.85 -24.74
N GLY A 108 12.84 9.29 -25.65
CA GLY A 108 13.98 9.97 -26.28
C GLY A 108 15.29 9.85 -25.51
N GLU A 109 15.28 9.40 -24.25
CA GLU A 109 16.47 9.04 -23.49
C GLU A 109 16.85 7.58 -23.75
N GLY A 110 17.45 7.31 -24.92
CA GLY A 110 17.70 5.94 -25.38
C GLY A 110 18.35 5.02 -24.32
N TRP A 111 17.79 3.83 -24.19
CA TRP A 111 18.15 2.74 -23.26
C TRP A 111 17.77 2.97 -21.78
N ALA A 112 17.22 4.13 -21.42
CA ALA A 112 16.95 4.46 -20.02
C ALA A 112 15.78 3.67 -19.41
N GLY A 113 14.71 3.42 -20.16
CA GLY A 113 13.52 2.71 -19.69
C GLY A 113 13.83 1.29 -19.22
N GLY A 114 14.68 0.59 -19.98
CA GLY A 114 15.18 -0.74 -19.59
C GLY A 114 15.97 -0.72 -18.28
N LYS A 115 16.69 0.36 -17.97
CA LYS A 115 17.40 0.52 -16.69
C LYS A 115 16.44 0.69 -15.52
N VAL A 116 15.41 1.53 -15.68
CA VAL A 116 14.37 1.69 -14.66
C VAL A 116 13.64 0.35 -14.42
N LEU A 117 13.29 -0.37 -15.49
CA LEU A 117 12.67 -1.69 -15.38
C LEU A 117 13.58 -2.67 -14.62
N LYS A 118 14.88 -2.66 -14.91
CA LYS A 118 15.85 -3.53 -14.22
C LYS A 118 15.93 -3.23 -12.73
N VAL A 119 15.87 -1.96 -12.33
CA VAL A 119 15.78 -1.57 -10.91
C VAL A 119 14.53 -2.14 -10.26
N MET A 120 13.36 -2.00 -10.90
CA MET A 120 12.10 -2.54 -10.38
C MET A 120 12.15 -4.08 -10.24
N GLN A 121 12.76 -4.77 -11.20
CA GLN A 121 12.95 -6.23 -11.15
C GLN A 121 13.86 -6.63 -9.99
N ASN A 122 15.01 -5.97 -9.83
CA ASN A 122 15.98 -6.29 -8.79
C ASN A 122 15.41 -6.07 -7.39
N LEU A 123 14.53 -5.07 -7.22
CA LEU A 123 13.85 -4.80 -5.96
C LEU A 123 12.53 -5.57 -5.81
N ALA A 124 12.12 -6.35 -6.83
CA ALA A 124 10.85 -7.07 -6.86
C ALA A 124 9.61 -6.18 -6.65
N VAL A 125 9.63 -4.95 -7.19
CA VAL A 125 8.47 -4.03 -7.16
C VAL A 125 7.46 -4.46 -8.22
N LEU A 126 6.21 -4.68 -7.80
CA LEU A 126 5.06 -5.05 -8.63
C LEU A 126 3.93 -4.03 -8.45
N ASP A 127 2.93 -4.12 -9.32
CA ASP A 127 1.72 -3.28 -9.36
C ASP A 127 2.01 -1.78 -9.23
N ALA A 128 3.07 -1.38 -9.91
CA ALA A 128 3.57 -0.02 -9.90
C ALA A 128 4.15 0.41 -11.24
N VAL A 129 4.21 1.72 -11.40
CA VAL A 129 4.94 2.39 -12.48
C VAL A 129 5.91 3.39 -11.89
N VAL A 130 7.16 3.34 -12.35
CA VAL A 130 8.19 4.34 -12.04
C VAL A 130 8.36 5.24 -13.26
N ILE A 131 8.30 6.54 -13.02
CA ILE A 131 8.53 7.57 -14.04
C ILE A 131 9.69 8.44 -13.57
N VAL A 132 10.80 8.42 -14.30
CA VAL A 132 11.96 9.29 -14.07
C VAL A 132 11.93 10.43 -15.06
N SER A 133 11.70 11.62 -14.53
CA SER A 133 11.64 12.86 -15.29
C SER A 133 13.03 13.50 -15.33
N ARG A 134 13.49 13.82 -16.55
CA ARG A 134 14.73 14.56 -16.76
C ARG A 134 14.46 15.90 -17.42
N TRP A 135 14.97 16.97 -16.83
CA TRP A 135 15.09 18.28 -17.49
C TRP A 135 16.54 18.46 -17.95
N TYR A 136 16.76 18.54 -19.27
CA TYR A 136 18.10 18.67 -19.86
C TYR A 136 18.71 20.04 -19.60
N GLY A 137 19.95 20.05 -19.11
CA GLY A 137 20.67 21.27 -18.75
C GLY A 137 21.54 21.91 -19.83
N GLY A 138 21.53 21.40 -21.06
CA GLY A 138 22.39 21.89 -22.14
C GLY A 138 23.72 21.14 -22.31
N THR A 139 24.12 20.31 -21.33
CA THR A 139 25.36 19.51 -21.39
C THR A 139 25.09 18.01 -21.47
N MET A 140 25.70 17.33 -22.45
CA MET A 140 25.61 15.87 -22.57
C MET A 140 26.33 15.19 -21.40
N LEU A 141 25.60 14.42 -20.61
CA LEU A 141 26.18 13.73 -19.44
C LEU A 141 26.84 12.39 -19.81
N GLY A 142 26.58 11.86 -21.01
CA GLY A 142 27.03 10.53 -21.41
C GLY A 142 26.47 9.45 -20.48
N PRO A 143 27.25 8.41 -20.13
CA PRO A 143 26.81 7.33 -19.26
C PRO A 143 26.35 7.76 -17.86
N ALA A 144 26.86 8.88 -17.33
CA ALA A 144 26.53 9.35 -15.97
C ALA A 144 25.03 9.58 -15.76
N ARG A 145 24.28 9.94 -16.81
CA ARG A 145 22.82 10.09 -16.73
C ARG A 145 22.12 8.81 -16.26
N PHE A 146 22.61 7.64 -16.68
CA PHE A 146 22.00 6.37 -16.34
C PHE A 146 22.15 6.07 -14.85
N SER A 147 23.29 6.43 -14.25
CA SER A 147 23.49 6.31 -12.80
C SER A 147 22.50 7.18 -12.02
N HIS A 148 22.23 8.41 -12.47
CA HIS A 148 21.24 9.29 -11.85
C HIS A 148 19.81 8.73 -11.98
N ILE A 149 19.46 8.21 -13.16
CA ILE A 149 18.16 7.59 -13.44
C ILE A 149 17.95 6.35 -12.54
N GLU A 150 18.93 5.46 -12.47
CA GLU A 150 18.88 4.26 -11.63
C GLU A 150 18.83 4.61 -10.14
N THR A 151 19.55 5.65 -9.70
CA THR A 151 19.54 6.12 -8.32
C THR A 151 18.16 6.63 -7.93
N CYS A 152 17.56 7.54 -8.72
CA CYS A 152 16.23 8.07 -8.45
C CYS A 152 15.18 6.95 -8.43
N ALA A 153 15.24 6.02 -9.41
CA ALA A 153 14.34 4.87 -9.47
C ALA A 153 14.49 3.95 -8.25
N THR A 154 15.73 3.70 -7.81
CA THR A 154 16.02 2.85 -6.65
C THR A 154 15.44 3.44 -5.37
N GLU A 155 15.56 4.76 -5.20
CA GLU A 155 15.04 5.46 -4.03
C GLU A 155 13.52 5.32 -3.90
N VAL A 156 12.77 5.64 -4.96
CA VAL A 156 11.29 5.53 -4.92
C VAL A 156 10.83 4.08 -4.80
N CYS A 157 11.54 3.12 -5.41
CA CYS A 157 11.22 1.70 -5.26
C CYS A 157 11.38 1.23 -3.82
N LYS A 158 12.44 1.65 -3.11
CA LYS A 158 12.65 1.31 -1.70
C LYS A 158 11.55 1.92 -0.81
N ALA A 159 11.21 3.19 -1.04
CA ALA A 159 10.14 3.86 -0.30
C ALA A 159 8.78 3.20 -0.52
N PHE A 160 8.49 2.79 -1.76
CA PHE A 160 7.27 2.06 -2.11
C PHE A 160 7.17 0.73 -1.36
N LYS A 161 8.23 -0.09 -1.37
CA LYS A 161 8.25 -1.35 -0.62
C LYS A 161 8.04 -1.17 0.87
N HIS A 162 8.69 -0.15 1.45
CA HIS A 162 8.50 0.16 2.87
C HIS A 162 7.04 0.52 3.17
N THR A 163 6.38 1.24 2.27
CA THR A 163 4.96 1.60 2.39
C THR A 163 4.05 0.37 2.29
N GLU A 164 4.33 -0.56 1.36
CA GLU A 164 3.59 -1.82 1.25
C GLU A 164 3.77 -2.71 2.49
N GLU A 165 5.00 -2.93 2.94
CA GLU A 165 5.28 -3.70 4.15
C GLU A 165 4.58 -3.11 5.39
N LEU A 166 4.54 -1.78 5.50
CA LEU A 166 3.84 -1.11 6.58
C LEU A 166 2.33 -1.32 6.49
N GLN A 167 1.75 -1.23 5.30
CA GLN A 167 0.31 -1.46 5.09
C GLN A 167 -0.09 -2.90 5.41
N ASP A 168 0.74 -3.88 5.06
CA ASP A 168 0.54 -5.29 5.41
C ASP A 168 0.58 -5.48 6.93
N CYS A 169 1.52 -4.82 7.61
CA CYS A 169 1.59 -4.85 9.07
C CYS A 169 0.35 -4.24 9.72
N ILE A 170 -0.15 -3.11 9.20
CA ILE A 170 -1.37 -2.46 9.72
C ILE A 170 -2.57 -3.37 9.55
N THR A 171 -2.75 -3.97 8.37
CA THR A 171 -3.86 -4.89 8.07
C THR A 171 -3.80 -6.13 8.98
N THR A 172 -2.59 -6.65 9.21
CA THR A 172 -2.36 -7.75 10.15
C THR A 172 -2.73 -7.35 11.59
N LEU A 173 -2.34 -6.15 12.02
CA LEU A 173 -2.68 -5.64 13.35
C LEU A 173 -4.19 -5.50 13.55
N GLU A 174 -4.91 -4.96 12.58
CA GLU A 174 -6.37 -4.83 12.63
C GLU A 174 -7.04 -6.21 12.74
N THR A 175 -6.56 -7.18 11.96
CA THR A 175 -7.05 -8.57 12.02
C THR A 175 -6.79 -9.20 13.39
N LEU A 176 -5.58 -9.00 13.96
CA LEU A 176 -5.23 -9.50 15.29
C LEU A 176 -6.05 -8.84 16.40
N ASP A 177 -6.35 -7.56 16.28
CA ASP A 177 -7.22 -6.85 17.23
C ASP A 177 -8.64 -7.42 17.22
N ASP A 178 -9.20 -7.67 16.03
CA ASP A 178 -10.52 -8.28 15.88
C ASP A 178 -10.55 -9.70 16.45
N LEU A 179 -9.54 -10.53 16.17
CA LEU A 179 -9.42 -11.87 16.76
C LEU A 179 -9.28 -11.82 18.28
N LEU A 180 -8.51 -10.88 18.82
CA LEU A 180 -8.35 -10.71 20.26
C LEU A 180 -9.66 -10.27 20.92
N ALA A 181 -10.45 -9.41 20.27
CA ALA A 181 -11.77 -9.01 20.75
C ALA A 181 -12.73 -10.21 20.83
N VAL A 182 -12.80 -11.02 19.77
CA VAL A 182 -13.62 -12.24 19.72
C VAL A 182 -13.22 -13.23 20.83
N HIS A 183 -11.93 -13.48 21.02
CA HIS A 183 -11.47 -14.38 22.08
C HIS A 183 -11.79 -13.85 23.48
N ARG A 184 -11.70 -12.53 23.71
CA ARG A 184 -12.07 -11.92 24.99
C ARG A 184 -13.56 -12.02 25.28
N GLU A 185 -14.40 -11.83 24.27
CA GLU A 185 -15.84 -12.01 24.38
C GLU A 185 -16.21 -13.47 24.70
N ASN A 186 -15.57 -14.43 24.02
CA ASN A 186 -15.75 -15.85 24.31
C ASN A 186 -15.36 -16.17 25.77
N LEU A 187 -14.18 -15.70 26.22
CA LEU A 187 -13.76 -15.86 27.61
C LEU A 187 -14.77 -15.24 28.59
N ALA A 188 -15.30 -14.05 28.28
CA ALA A 188 -16.30 -13.37 29.11
C ALA A 188 -17.60 -14.20 29.21
N SER A 189 -18.07 -14.77 28.10
CA SER A 189 -19.25 -15.65 28.08
C SER A 189 -19.07 -16.90 28.95
N LEU A 190 -17.90 -17.54 28.88
CA LEU A 190 -17.54 -18.68 29.73
C LEU A 190 -17.43 -18.30 31.21
N THR A 191 -16.94 -17.09 31.53
CA THR A 191 -16.91 -16.62 32.92
C THR A 191 -18.28 -16.29 33.49
N SER A 192 -19.20 -15.76 32.68
CA SER A 192 -20.57 -15.48 33.13
C SER A 192 -21.39 -16.75 33.37
N HIS A 193 -21.08 -17.84 32.67
CA HIS A 193 -21.75 -19.13 32.88
C HIS A 193 -21.39 -19.75 34.25
N ASP A 194 -20.12 -19.71 34.66
CA ASP A 194 -19.66 -20.12 36.01
C ASP A 194 -20.35 -19.32 37.13
N ALA A 195 -20.53 -18.01 36.95
CA ALA A 195 -21.07 -17.13 37.99
C ALA A 195 -22.58 -17.31 38.24
N SER A 196 -23.29 -18.06 37.39
CA SER A 196 -24.74 -18.27 37.51
C SER A 196 -25.15 -19.47 38.39
N GLU A 197 -24.18 -20.27 38.88
CA GLU A 197 -24.43 -21.30 39.90
C GLU A 197 -24.29 -20.77 41.34
N GLU A 198 -23.75 -19.56 41.55
CA GLU A 198 -23.70 -18.90 42.86
C GLU A 198 -24.32 -17.49 42.81
N SER A 199 -25.58 -17.40 43.24
CA SER A 199 -26.32 -16.19 43.64
C SER A 199 -27.16 -15.46 42.58
N SER A 200 -28.48 -15.53 42.80
CA SER A 200 -29.52 -14.73 42.17
C SER A 200 -29.45 -13.26 42.62
N SER A 201 -29.22 -12.31 41.71
CA SER A 201 -29.80 -10.95 41.78
C SER A 201 -29.58 -10.11 40.50
N MET A 202 -30.67 -9.48 40.03
CA MET A 202 -30.79 -8.28 39.19
C MET A 202 -30.06 -8.21 37.83
N ARG A 203 -30.87 -8.39 36.77
CA ARG A 203 -30.52 -8.06 35.38
C ARG A 203 -30.34 -6.56 35.22
N THR A 204 -29.14 -6.15 34.88
CA THR A 204 -28.87 -4.88 34.20
C THR A 204 -28.26 -5.24 32.85
N GLU A 205 -28.85 -4.73 31.76
CA GLU A 205 -28.37 -4.87 30.39
C GLU A 205 -26.85 -4.61 30.29
N PRO A 206 -26.03 -5.52 29.73
CA PRO A 206 -24.60 -5.28 29.59
C PRO A 206 -24.39 -4.30 28.43
N LYS A 207 -24.18 -3.02 28.75
CA LYS A 207 -23.45 -2.12 27.88
C LYS A 207 -22.02 -2.67 27.76
N GLY A 208 -21.77 -3.48 26.73
CA GLY A 208 -20.44 -3.96 26.41
C GLY A 208 -19.47 -2.76 26.32
N PRO A 209 -18.26 -2.86 26.89
CA PRO A 209 -17.29 -1.78 26.76
C PRO A 209 -16.96 -1.64 25.28
N SER A 210 -17.40 -0.54 24.66
CA SER A 210 -16.94 -0.11 23.34
C SER A 210 -15.45 0.20 23.46
N VAL A 211 -14.61 -0.82 23.33
CA VAL A 211 -13.16 -0.65 23.27
C VAL A 211 -12.90 0.09 21.97
N LYS A 212 -12.60 1.39 22.09
CA LYS A 212 -12.20 2.21 20.94
C LYS A 212 -11.06 1.49 20.23
N LYS A 213 -11.27 1.12 18.96
CA LYS A 213 -10.24 0.46 18.14
C LYS A 213 -8.99 1.36 18.11
N PRO A 214 -7.78 0.78 18.25
CA PRO A 214 -6.55 1.54 18.14
C PRO A 214 -6.45 2.18 16.74
N ASN A 215 -5.89 3.38 16.67
CA ASN A 215 -5.63 4.06 15.40
C ASN A 215 -4.16 3.87 14.99
N TYR A 216 -3.92 3.33 13.79
CA TYR A 216 -2.59 2.99 13.27
C TYR A 216 -2.06 3.95 12.19
N LYS A 217 -2.72 5.09 11.95
CA LYS A 217 -2.40 6.00 10.83
C LYS A 217 -0.96 6.54 10.81
N ASP A 218 -0.33 6.72 11.97
CA ASP A 218 1.02 7.32 12.09
C ASP A 218 2.06 6.32 12.62
N LEU A 219 1.94 5.06 12.22
CA LEU A 219 2.78 3.98 12.72
C LEU A 219 4.06 3.80 11.89
N ASP A 220 5.20 3.66 12.56
CA ASP A 220 6.45 3.23 11.93
C ASP A 220 6.52 1.70 11.80
N LEU A 221 7.22 1.19 10.79
CA LEU A 221 7.36 -0.25 10.49
C LEU A 221 7.93 -1.03 11.68
N THR A 222 8.91 -0.47 12.39
CA THR A 222 9.51 -1.12 13.57
C THR A 222 8.49 -1.26 14.69
N LYS A 223 7.72 -0.19 14.92
CA LYS A 223 6.67 -0.16 15.95
C LYS A 223 5.51 -1.08 15.56
N ALA A 224 5.15 -1.16 14.29
CA ALA A 224 4.14 -2.07 13.75
C ALA A 224 4.51 -3.53 14.01
N LYS A 225 5.73 -3.94 13.62
CA LYS A 225 6.24 -5.30 13.88
C LYS A 225 6.27 -5.65 15.37
N ARG A 226 6.61 -4.69 16.24
CA ARG A 226 6.56 -4.89 17.70
C ARG A 226 5.14 -5.09 18.22
N LEU A 227 4.18 -4.30 17.73
CA LEU A 227 2.78 -4.42 18.13
C LEU A 227 2.17 -5.75 17.69
N ILE A 228 2.53 -6.26 16.51
CA ILE A 228 2.07 -7.57 16.01
C ILE A 228 2.44 -8.66 17.02
N LYS A 229 3.72 -8.73 17.40
CA LYS A 229 4.21 -9.69 18.40
C LYS A 229 3.47 -9.57 19.74
N ALA A 230 3.20 -8.34 20.18
CA ALA A 230 2.47 -8.09 21.42
C ALA A 230 1.01 -8.58 21.34
N ARG A 231 0.35 -8.43 20.18
CA ARG A 231 -1.01 -8.92 19.95
C ARG A 231 -1.09 -10.43 19.85
N GLU A 232 -0.15 -11.05 19.14
CA GLU A 232 -0.02 -12.52 19.09
C GLU A 232 0.15 -13.10 20.50
N ALA A 233 1.03 -12.52 21.31
CA ALA A 233 1.22 -12.93 22.70
C ALA A 233 -0.05 -12.77 23.55
N ALA A 234 -0.78 -11.68 23.39
CA ALA A 234 -2.05 -11.45 24.08
C ALA A 234 -3.12 -12.47 23.66
N ILE A 235 -3.24 -12.78 22.37
CA ILE A 235 -4.16 -13.80 21.86
C ILE A 235 -3.83 -15.17 22.46
N ASN A 236 -2.54 -15.55 22.47
CA ASN A 236 -2.11 -16.83 23.03
C ASN A 236 -2.43 -16.93 24.53
N SER A 237 -2.22 -15.84 25.28
CA SER A 237 -2.60 -15.79 26.70
C SER A 237 -4.10 -15.96 26.91
N VAL A 238 -4.94 -15.30 26.11
CA VAL A 238 -6.41 -15.42 26.24
C VAL A 238 -6.87 -16.82 25.84
N LYS A 239 -6.32 -17.39 24.76
CA LYS A 239 -6.62 -18.78 24.34
C LYS A 239 -6.28 -19.80 25.43
N ALA A 240 -5.14 -19.64 26.10
CA ALA A 240 -4.75 -20.52 27.21
C ALA A 240 -5.74 -20.46 28.38
N LEU A 241 -6.27 -19.27 28.69
CA LEU A 241 -7.30 -19.10 29.72
C LEU A 241 -8.64 -19.73 29.32
N ILE A 242 -9.05 -19.59 28.05
CA ILE A 242 -10.24 -20.27 27.51
C ILE A 242 -10.08 -21.78 27.64
N ALA A 243 -8.96 -22.34 27.22
CA ALA A 243 -8.69 -23.79 27.28
C ALA A 243 -8.74 -24.33 28.71
N LYS A 244 -8.19 -23.58 29.69
CA LYS A 244 -8.25 -23.94 31.11
C LYS A 244 -9.67 -23.95 31.66
N LYS A 245 -10.54 -23.06 31.17
CA LYS A 245 -11.96 -22.99 31.58
C LYS A 245 -12.84 -24.02 30.89
N SER A 246 -12.55 -24.39 29.65
CA SER A 246 -13.34 -25.39 28.92
C SER A 246 -13.07 -26.83 29.38
N ASN A 247 -11.96 -27.08 30.08
CA ASN A 247 -11.58 -28.42 30.54
C ASN A 247 -11.17 -28.37 32.03
N PRO A 248 -12.12 -28.15 32.96
CA PRO A 248 -11.84 -28.18 34.40
C PRO A 248 -11.44 -29.61 34.80
N ALA A 249 -10.31 -29.74 35.49
CA ALA A 249 -9.82 -31.01 36.04
C ALA A 249 -10.70 -31.51 37.18
#